data_AF-A0A356G6A8-F1
#
_entry.id   AF-A0A356G6A8-F1
#
_cell.length_a   1.000
_cell.length_b   1.000
_cell.length_c   1.000
_cell.angle_alpha   90.00
_cell.angle_beta   90.00
_cell.angle_gamma   90.00
#
_symmetry.space_group_name_H-M   'P 1'
#
loop_
_entity.id
_entity.type
_entity.pdbx_description
1 polymer ?
#
loop_
_entity_poly.entity_id
_entity_poly.type
_entity_poly.pdbx_seq_one_letter_code
_entity_poly.pdbx_strand_id
1 'polypeptide(L)'
;MYDMVPYLCVYSTLLPMILVSFVFYGRLLTPRWPRFLLLVQVLVLVQMVLVVPEDHTRLTSGFVGLMPLIFYMEDLRYRLLICSVLLTTVKAAEMTSVSLWMLLTGGASSQSVAASWAHYPEHLISALFATAVMALLLWAFERQIGVVREYLGARVMSIVGLLAAQSAMLYALGNSIMRDSPADAPLFWIASVLCLLCVAADIGVFRVAGRLRAREEELRRAHELSAAVDELARRASLEMEAEAETAMLRHDARNHVQVLRSLIEGGDEGEARDYARSLAAAWDLGEKGRR
;
A
#
# COMPACT_ATOMS: atom_id res chain seq x y z
N MET A 1 -32.11 41.23 -12.28
CA MET A 1 -32.08 39.76 -12.41
C MET A 1 -30.69 39.43 -12.87
N TYR A 2 -29.80 38.94 -11.98
CA TYR A 2 -28.45 38.55 -12.39
C TYR A 2 -28.56 37.47 -13.45
N ASP A 3 -27.80 37.58 -14.54
CA ASP A 3 -27.75 36.54 -15.55
C ASP A 3 -27.12 35.31 -14.90
N MET A 4 -27.92 34.30 -14.59
CA MET A 4 -27.48 33.09 -13.87
C MET A 4 -26.77 32.10 -14.80
N VAL A 5 -26.88 32.30 -16.12
CA VAL A 5 -26.34 31.39 -17.14
C VAL A 5 -24.81 31.32 -17.10
N PRO A 6 -24.04 32.44 -17.03
CA PRO A 6 -22.59 32.39 -16.91
C PRO A 6 -22.11 31.62 -15.68
N TYR A 7 -22.76 31.82 -14.54
CA TYR A 7 -22.42 31.12 -13.29
C TYR A 7 -22.62 29.60 -13.41
N LEU A 8 -23.77 29.19 -13.96
CA LEU A 8 -24.09 27.78 -14.15
C LEU A 8 -23.08 27.10 -15.09
N CYS A 9 -22.76 27.73 -16.22
CA CYS A 9 -21.78 27.21 -17.17
C CYS A 9 -20.37 27.11 -16.55
N VAL A 10 -19.89 28.18 -15.91
CA VAL A 10 -18.53 28.24 -15.35
C VAL A 10 -18.33 27.25 -14.21
N TYR A 11 -19.30 27.06 -13.31
CA TYR A 11 -19.15 26.11 -12.21
C TYR A 11 -19.44 24.66 -12.61
N SER A 12 -20.27 24.43 -13.63
CA SER A 12 -20.50 23.07 -14.15
C SER A 12 -19.23 22.39 -14.67
N THR A 13 -18.21 23.18 -15.06
CA THR A 13 -16.92 22.62 -15.50
C THR A 13 -16.12 21.95 -14.37
N LEU A 14 -16.50 22.13 -13.10
CA LEU A 14 -15.91 21.45 -11.94
C LEU A 14 -16.50 20.06 -11.68
N LEU A 15 -17.68 19.75 -12.24
CA LEU A 15 -18.36 18.46 -12.04
C LEU A 15 -17.47 17.26 -12.37
N PRO A 16 -16.68 17.25 -13.46
CA PRO A 16 -15.82 16.11 -13.78
C PRO A 16 -14.80 15.79 -12.67
N MET A 17 -14.19 16.81 -12.03
CA MET A 17 -13.28 16.57 -10.90
C MET A 17 -14.00 15.95 -9.70
N ILE A 18 -15.21 16.43 -9.40
CA ILE A 18 -16.03 15.86 -8.32
C ILE A 18 -16.37 14.39 -8.61
N LEU A 19 -16.75 14.08 -9.86
CA LEU A 19 -17.04 12.71 -10.28
C LEU A 19 -15.79 11.81 -10.17
N VAL A 20 -14.62 12.29 -10.60
CA VAL A 20 -13.35 11.56 -10.42
C VAL A 20 -13.08 11.29 -8.94
N SER A 21 -13.38 12.26 -8.05
CA SER A 21 -13.26 12.07 -6.58
C SER A 21 -14.17 10.93 -6.09
N PHE A 22 -15.43 10.91 -6.52
CA PHE A 22 -16.39 9.88 -6.13
C PHE A 22 -16.01 8.50 -6.66
N VAL A 23 -15.53 8.41 -7.91
CA VAL A 23 -15.01 7.16 -8.48
C VAL A 23 -13.81 6.68 -7.67
N PHE A 24 -12.88 7.56 -7.35
CA PHE A 24 -11.70 7.22 -6.53
C PHE A 24 -12.10 6.67 -5.16
N TYR A 25 -13.06 7.30 -4.48
CA TYR A 25 -13.58 6.79 -3.21
C TYR A 25 -14.26 5.43 -3.37
N GLY A 26 -15.10 5.26 -4.39
CA GLY A 26 -15.82 4.02 -4.64
C GLY A 26 -14.91 2.81 -4.92
N ARG A 27 -13.68 3.04 -5.39
CA ARG A 27 -12.68 1.97 -5.60
C ARG A 27 -11.93 1.56 -4.34
N LEU A 28 -11.75 2.49 -3.40
CA LEU A 28 -10.85 2.29 -2.25
C LEU A 28 -11.58 2.12 -0.91
N LEU A 29 -12.79 2.64 -0.79
CA LEU A 29 -13.51 2.75 0.47
C LEU A 29 -14.89 2.08 0.40
N THR A 30 -15.32 1.57 1.54
CA THR A 30 -16.59 0.86 1.72
C THR A 30 -17.60 1.81 2.37
N PRO A 31 -18.72 2.14 1.70
CA PRO A 31 -19.67 3.10 2.23
C PRO A 31 -20.39 2.57 3.47
N ARG A 32 -20.54 3.41 4.50
CA ARG A 32 -21.35 3.13 5.70
C ARG A 32 -22.83 3.02 5.36
N TRP A 33 -23.31 3.98 4.59
CA TRP A 33 -24.71 4.15 4.24
C TRP A 33 -24.83 4.45 2.75
N PRO A 34 -24.82 3.44 1.87
CA PRO A 34 -24.67 3.64 0.43
C PRO A 34 -25.77 4.51 -0.18
N ARG A 35 -27.03 4.33 0.24
CA ARG A 35 -28.17 5.14 -0.26
C ARG A 35 -28.09 6.60 0.20
N PHE A 36 -27.71 6.82 1.45
CA PHE A 36 -27.57 8.18 2.00
C PHE A 36 -26.35 8.88 1.40
N LEU A 37 -25.23 8.17 1.22
CA LEU A 37 -24.06 8.68 0.53
C LEU A 37 -24.38 9.09 -0.92
N LEU A 38 -25.11 8.25 -1.66
CA LEU A 38 -25.55 8.59 -3.01
C LEU A 38 -26.41 9.86 -3.03
N LEU A 39 -27.35 9.98 -2.09
CA LEU A 39 -28.16 11.19 -1.94
C LEU A 39 -27.29 12.43 -1.70
N VAL A 40 -26.30 12.34 -0.80
CA VAL A 40 -25.37 13.44 -0.50
C VAL A 40 -24.52 13.79 -1.72
N GLN A 41 -24.01 12.79 -2.45
CA GLN A 41 -23.23 13.00 -3.68
C GLN A 41 -24.06 13.69 -4.76
N VAL A 42 -25.31 13.27 -4.96
CA VAL A 42 -26.24 13.94 -5.88
C VAL A 42 -26.52 15.38 -5.43
N LEU A 43 -26.74 15.60 -4.14
CA LEU A 43 -26.95 16.95 -3.59
C LEU A 43 -25.75 17.86 -3.83
N VAL A 44 -24.53 17.37 -3.66
CA VAL A 44 -23.29 18.11 -3.98
C VAL A 44 -23.21 18.49 -5.46
N LEU A 45 -23.54 17.57 -6.36
CA LEU A 45 -23.55 17.85 -7.80
C LEU A 45 -24.63 18.88 -8.16
N VAL A 46 -25.83 18.76 -7.59
CA VAL A 46 -26.93 19.71 -7.79
C VAL A 46 -26.56 21.09 -7.24
N GLN A 47 -25.95 21.17 -6.07
CA GLN A 47 -25.50 22.42 -5.47
C GLN A 47 -24.48 23.13 -6.37
N MET A 48 -23.54 22.39 -6.96
CA MET A 48 -22.54 22.96 -7.89
C MET A 48 -23.15 23.55 -9.17
N VAL A 49 -24.31 23.04 -9.60
CA VAL A 49 -25.00 23.55 -10.79
C VAL A 49 -25.96 24.69 -10.44
N LEU A 50 -26.69 24.60 -9.32
CA LEU A 50 -27.84 25.47 -9.04
C LEU A 50 -27.58 26.58 -8.03
N VAL A 51 -26.54 26.49 -7.18
CA VAL A 51 -26.40 27.37 -6.02
C VAL A 51 -24.94 27.70 -5.73
N VAL A 52 -24.36 28.77 -6.30
CA VAL A 52 -23.09 29.27 -5.74
C VAL A 52 -22.84 30.78 -5.95
N PRO A 53 -22.91 31.59 -4.87
CA PRO A 53 -21.99 32.70 -4.63
C PRO A 53 -20.58 32.15 -4.32
N GLU A 54 -19.51 32.74 -4.87
CA GLU A 54 -18.11 32.24 -4.86
C GLU A 54 -17.68 31.46 -3.60
N ASP A 55 -18.04 31.93 -2.40
CA ASP A 55 -17.71 31.31 -1.11
C ASP A 55 -18.15 29.83 -0.98
N HIS A 56 -19.25 29.41 -1.62
CA HIS A 56 -19.75 28.04 -1.44
C HIS A 56 -18.94 27.02 -2.25
N THR A 57 -18.24 27.41 -3.32
CA THR A 57 -17.38 26.46 -4.07
C THR A 57 -16.23 25.92 -3.22
N ARG A 58 -15.64 26.78 -2.39
CA ARG A 58 -14.54 26.44 -1.48
C ARG A 58 -15.01 25.50 -0.37
N LEU A 59 -16.18 25.76 0.19
CA LEU A 59 -16.79 24.90 1.21
C LEU A 59 -17.12 23.51 0.65
N THR A 60 -17.69 23.46 -0.55
CA THR A 60 -18.06 22.19 -1.18
C THR A 60 -16.84 21.36 -1.57
N SER A 61 -15.78 21.97 -2.11
CA SER A 61 -14.54 21.24 -2.41
C SER A 61 -13.85 20.70 -1.15
N GLY A 62 -13.84 21.49 -0.06
CA GLY A 62 -13.38 21.02 1.25
C GLY A 62 -14.24 19.88 1.81
N PHE A 63 -15.57 19.99 1.69
CA PHE A 63 -16.49 18.94 2.11
C PHE A 63 -16.28 17.65 1.32
N VAL A 64 -16.19 17.71 -0.01
CA VAL A 64 -15.88 16.56 -0.87
C VAL A 64 -14.59 15.92 -0.41
N GLY A 65 -13.53 16.71 -0.19
CA GLY A 65 -12.22 16.25 0.28
C GLY A 65 -12.25 15.47 1.61
N LEU A 66 -13.17 15.81 2.51
CA LEU A 66 -13.28 15.25 3.85
C LEU A 66 -14.40 14.21 4.00
N MET A 67 -15.19 13.95 2.94
CA MET A 67 -16.25 12.93 2.95
C MET A 67 -15.83 11.56 3.49
N PRO A 68 -14.60 11.04 3.21
CA PRO A 68 -14.15 9.77 3.75
C PRO A 68 -14.29 9.65 5.27
N LEU A 69 -14.08 10.74 6.02
CA LEU A 69 -14.11 10.73 7.48
C LEU A 69 -15.50 10.39 8.03
N ILE A 70 -16.56 10.79 7.33
CA ILE A 70 -17.94 10.70 7.81
C ILE A 70 -18.64 9.46 7.23
N PHE A 71 -18.50 9.21 5.94
CA PHE A 71 -19.39 8.30 5.21
C PHE A 71 -18.84 6.89 4.96
N TYR A 72 -17.60 6.58 5.37
CA TYR A 72 -16.93 5.32 5.02
C TYR A 72 -16.44 4.54 6.25
N MET A 73 -16.41 3.21 6.13
CA MET A 73 -16.29 2.25 7.26
C MET A 73 -14.86 2.08 7.78
N GLU A 74 -13.86 2.41 6.98
CA GLU A 74 -12.46 2.05 7.19
C GLU A 74 -11.86 2.67 8.45
N ASP A 75 -10.68 2.19 8.84
CA ASP A 75 -9.94 2.79 9.94
C ASP A 75 -9.68 4.29 9.71
N LEU A 76 -9.69 5.07 10.79
CA LEU A 76 -9.51 6.52 10.74
C LEU A 76 -8.21 6.90 10.02
N ARG A 77 -7.13 6.14 10.25
CA ARG A 77 -5.82 6.35 9.61
C ARG A 77 -5.90 6.23 8.09
N TYR A 78 -6.61 5.23 7.61
CA TYR A 78 -6.79 5.00 6.18
C TYR A 78 -7.69 6.08 5.57
N ARG A 79 -8.80 6.43 6.24
CA ARG A 79 -9.65 7.53 5.78
C ARG A 79 -8.89 8.86 5.71
N LEU A 80 -8.06 9.17 6.69
CA LEU A 80 -7.18 10.34 6.68
C LEU A 80 -6.18 10.30 5.53
N LEU A 81 -5.56 9.14 5.27
CA LEU A 81 -4.67 8.96 4.12
C LEU A 81 -5.38 9.30 2.80
N ILE A 82 -6.58 8.76 2.59
CA ILE A 82 -7.37 8.99 1.37
C ILE A 82 -7.77 10.47 1.25
N CYS A 83 -8.15 11.12 2.35
CA CYS A 83 -8.42 12.57 2.37
C CYS A 83 -7.19 13.37 1.94
N SER A 84 -6.03 13.11 2.55
CA SER A 84 -4.80 13.84 2.27
C SER A 84 -4.33 13.64 0.83
N VAL A 85 -4.41 12.42 0.31
CA VAL A 85 -4.10 12.11 -1.10
C VAL A 85 -5.01 12.90 -2.04
N LEU A 86 -6.33 12.90 -1.78
CA LEU A 86 -7.25 13.64 -2.64
C LEU A 86 -6.99 15.14 -2.58
N LEU A 87 -6.89 15.73 -1.38
CA LEU A 87 -6.69 17.16 -1.21
C LEU A 87 -5.39 17.64 -1.88
N THR A 88 -4.31 16.87 -1.74
CA THR A 88 -3.03 17.15 -2.41
C THR A 88 -3.18 17.10 -3.92
N THR A 89 -3.88 16.09 -4.44
CA THR A 89 -4.06 15.90 -5.88
C THR A 89 -4.96 16.97 -6.49
N VAL A 90 -6.04 17.36 -5.78
CA VAL A 90 -6.91 18.47 -6.18
C VAL A 90 -6.13 19.76 -6.26
N LYS A 91 -5.27 20.07 -5.27
CA LYS A 91 -4.46 21.30 -5.30
C LYS A 91 -3.43 21.29 -6.42
N ALA A 92 -2.77 20.16 -6.69
CA ALA A 92 -1.86 20.05 -7.83
C ALA A 92 -2.58 20.26 -9.18
N ALA A 93 -3.77 19.66 -9.33
CA ALA A 93 -4.60 19.84 -10.52
C ALA A 93 -5.09 21.28 -10.69
N GLU A 94 -5.50 21.93 -9.60
CA GLU A 94 -5.95 23.33 -9.61
C GLU A 94 -4.81 24.29 -10.00
N MET A 95 -3.63 24.16 -9.38
CA MET A 95 -2.50 25.02 -9.72
C MET A 95 -2.09 24.87 -11.19
N THR A 96 -1.97 23.63 -11.67
CA THR A 96 -1.59 23.36 -13.06
C THR A 96 -2.63 23.85 -14.07
N SER A 97 -3.91 23.75 -13.70
CA SER A 97 -5.03 24.33 -14.48
C SER A 97 -4.96 25.85 -14.54
N VAL A 98 -4.69 26.53 -13.42
CA VAL A 98 -4.55 27.99 -13.39
C VAL A 98 -3.32 28.44 -14.18
N SER A 99 -2.20 27.70 -14.14
CA SER A 99 -1.04 27.97 -15.00
C SER A 99 -1.37 27.87 -16.49
N LEU A 100 -2.13 26.83 -16.89
CA LEU A 100 -2.60 26.68 -18.27
C LEU A 100 -3.55 27.81 -18.66
N TRP A 101 -4.50 28.15 -17.79
CA TRP A 101 -5.42 29.27 -18.00
C TRP A 101 -4.67 30.59 -18.24
N MET A 102 -3.67 30.89 -17.42
CA MET A 102 -2.87 32.12 -17.57
C MET A 102 -2.10 32.14 -18.88
N LEU A 103 -1.60 30.99 -19.33
CA LEU A 103 -0.95 30.86 -20.64
C LEU A 103 -1.93 31.14 -21.78
N LEU A 104 -3.15 30.60 -21.70
CA LEU A 104 -4.16 30.74 -22.76
C LEU A 104 -4.79 32.13 -22.82
N THR A 105 -4.93 32.81 -21.68
CA THR A 105 -5.66 34.08 -21.57
C THR A 105 -4.76 35.31 -21.42
N GLY A 106 -3.44 35.12 -21.39
CA GLY A 106 -2.49 36.21 -21.15
C GLY A 106 -2.55 36.79 -19.74
N GLY A 107 -2.93 35.97 -18.75
CA GLY A 107 -2.98 36.37 -17.34
C GLY A 107 -4.32 36.95 -16.87
N ALA A 108 -5.44 36.64 -17.55
CA ALA A 108 -6.76 36.99 -17.05
C ALA A 108 -7.00 36.37 -15.66
N SER A 109 -7.78 37.03 -14.81
CA SER A 109 -8.07 36.52 -13.47
C SER A 109 -8.87 35.21 -13.53
N SER A 110 -8.30 34.13 -12.98
CA SER A 110 -8.97 32.81 -12.89
C SER A 110 -10.05 32.75 -11.80
N GLN A 111 -10.17 33.79 -10.96
CA GLN A 111 -11.18 33.87 -9.90
C GLN A 111 -12.45 34.60 -10.33
N SER A 112 -12.44 35.28 -11.47
CA SER A 112 -13.58 36.08 -11.93
C SER A 112 -14.47 35.25 -12.86
N VAL A 113 -15.72 35.03 -12.46
CA VAL A 113 -16.74 34.40 -13.32
C VAL A 113 -16.92 35.18 -14.63
N ALA A 114 -16.81 36.51 -14.59
CA ALA A 114 -16.90 37.34 -15.80
C ALA A 114 -15.73 37.08 -16.76
N ALA A 115 -14.51 36.89 -16.24
CA ALA A 115 -13.35 36.55 -17.06
C ALA A 115 -13.45 35.11 -17.61
N SER A 116 -13.88 34.15 -16.78
CA SER A 116 -14.16 32.78 -17.21
C SER A 116 -15.23 32.70 -18.28
N TRP A 117 -16.23 33.59 -18.26
CA TRP A 117 -17.26 33.65 -19.29
C TRP A 117 -16.74 34.31 -20.58
N ALA A 118 -15.95 35.38 -20.47
CA ALA A 118 -15.35 36.05 -21.63
C ALA A 118 -14.37 35.13 -22.39
N HIS A 119 -13.67 34.24 -21.68
CA HIS A 119 -12.74 33.25 -22.23
C HIS A 119 -13.25 31.82 -21.94
N TYR A 120 -14.53 31.56 -22.23
CA TYR A 120 -15.16 30.29 -21.90
C TYR A 120 -14.49 29.05 -22.54
N PRO A 121 -14.07 29.07 -23.82
CA PRO A 121 -13.33 27.95 -24.41
C PRO A 121 -12.05 27.62 -23.65
N GLU A 122 -11.28 28.64 -23.27
CA GLU A 122 -10.03 28.50 -22.51
C GLU A 122 -10.28 28.03 -21.06
N HIS A 123 -11.39 28.46 -20.46
CA HIS A 123 -11.85 28.00 -19.14
C HIS A 123 -12.19 26.51 -19.18
N LEU A 124 -12.95 26.09 -20.20
CA LEU A 124 -13.33 24.69 -20.40
C LEU A 124 -12.10 23.81 -20.62
N ILE A 125 -11.16 24.23 -21.47
CA ILE A 125 -9.89 23.51 -21.71
C ILE A 125 -9.11 23.36 -20.40
N SER A 126 -8.97 24.44 -19.63
CA SER A 126 -8.25 24.43 -18.35
C SER A 126 -8.91 23.51 -17.32
N ALA A 127 -10.25 23.48 -17.25
CA ALA A 127 -10.99 22.61 -16.33
C ALA A 127 -10.89 21.12 -16.71
N LEU A 128 -10.99 20.80 -18.00
CA LEU A 128 -10.78 19.44 -18.50
C LEU A 128 -9.34 18.98 -18.26
N PHE A 129 -8.37 19.86 -18.45
CA PHE A 129 -6.97 19.61 -18.12
C PHE A 129 -6.78 19.31 -16.63
N ALA A 130 -7.39 20.10 -15.74
CA ALA A 130 -7.38 19.84 -14.29
C ALA A 130 -7.91 18.43 -13.97
N THR A 131 -9.03 18.07 -14.59
CA THR A 131 -9.65 16.75 -14.43
C THR A 131 -8.72 15.63 -14.89
N ALA A 132 -8.06 15.80 -16.04
CA ALA A 132 -7.13 14.81 -16.57
C ALA A 132 -5.91 14.63 -15.67
N VAL A 133 -5.30 15.74 -15.21
CA VAL A 133 -4.18 15.72 -14.26
C VAL A 133 -4.59 15.02 -12.97
N MET A 134 -5.73 15.40 -12.39
CA MET A 134 -6.25 14.80 -11.17
C MET A 134 -6.49 13.29 -11.34
N ALA A 135 -7.14 12.87 -12.43
CA ALA A 135 -7.40 11.46 -12.70
C ALA A 135 -6.10 10.65 -12.86
N LEU A 136 -5.10 11.21 -13.54
CA LEU A 136 -3.79 10.57 -13.71
C LEU A 136 -3.06 10.38 -12.38
N LEU A 137 -3.04 11.43 -11.55
CA LEU A 137 -2.37 11.40 -10.25
C LEU A 137 -3.08 10.44 -9.28
N LEU A 138 -4.42 10.48 -9.22
CA LEU A 138 -5.19 9.54 -8.40
C LEU A 138 -5.04 8.10 -8.88
N TRP A 139 -5.00 7.85 -10.19
CA TRP A 139 -4.70 6.53 -10.74
C TRP A 139 -3.32 6.03 -10.31
N ALA A 140 -2.31 6.90 -10.31
CA ALA A 140 -0.97 6.55 -9.87
C ALA A 140 -0.95 6.19 -8.38
N PHE A 141 -1.66 6.95 -7.53
CA PHE A 141 -1.81 6.63 -6.10
C PHE A 141 -2.60 5.34 -5.86
N GLU A 142 -3.71 5.13 -6.56
CA GLU A 142 -4.57 3.93 -6.44
C GLU A 142 -3.74 2.65 -6.59
N ARG A 143 -2.85 2.61 -7.59
CA ARG A 143 -1.95 1.47 -7.84
C ARG A 143 -0.98 1.18 -6.69
N GLN A 144 -0.63 2.18 -5.88
CA GLN A 144 0.30 2.00 -4.77
C GLN A 144 -0.41 1.81 -3.42
N ILE A 145 -1.55 2.47 -3.21
CA ILE A 145 -2.32 2.39 -1.96
C ILE A 145 -2.73 0.94 -1.68
N GLY A 146 -3.14 0.18 -2.70
CA GLY A 146 -3.49 -1.24 -2.53
C GLY A 146 -2.35 -2.08 -1.95
N VAL A 147 -1.10 -1.82 -2.37
CA VAL A 147 0.09 -2.54 -1.90
C VAL A 147 0.43 -2.17 -0.45
N VAL A 148 0.23 -0.90 -0.09
CA VAL A 148 0.58 -0.35 1.23
C VAL A 148 -0.54 -0.58 2.26
N ARG A 149 -1.77 -0.88 1.83
CA ARG A 149 -2.94 -1.04 2.70
C ARG A 149 -2.73 -2.06 3.83
N GLU A 150 -2.16 -3.21 3.52
CA GLU A 150 -1.96 -4.28 4.52
C GLU A 150 -0.78 -3.98 5.47
N TYR A 151 0.03 -2.97 5.16
CA TYR A 151 1.16 -2.49 5.99
C TYR A 151 0.78 -1.28 6.88
N LEU A 152 -0.50 -0.90 6.94
CA LEU A 152 -0.99 0.35 7.58
C LEU A 152 -0.80 0.45 9.13
N GLY A 153 0.11 -0.33 9.72
CA GLY A 153 0.42 -0.37 11.16
C GLY A 153 1.08 0.91 11.73
N ALA A 154 2.12 0.76 12.56
CA ALA A 154 2.65 1.88 13.37
C ALA A 154 3.35 3.01 12.56
N ARG A 155 4.02 2.67 11.45
CA ARG A 155 4.78 3.65 10.61
C ARG A 155 3.90 4.54 9.73
N VAL A 156 2.61 4.24 9.68
CA VAL A 156 1.63 4.91 8.81
C VAL A 156 1.15 6.22 9.37
N MET A 157 1.19 6.41 10.68
CA MET A 157 0.91 7.72 11.28
C MET A 157 1.88 8.79 10.79
N SER A 158 3.14 8.44 10.53
CA SER A 158 4.12 9.37 9.97
C SER A 158 3.82 9.72 8.51
N ILE A 159 3.44 8.73 7.69
CA ILE A 159 3.07 8.97 6.28
C ILE A 159 1.77 9.77 6.19
N VAL A 160 0.74 9.38 6.95
CA VAL A 160 -0.53 10.10 7.04
C VAL A 160 -0.32 11.53 7.53
N GLY A 161 0.48 11.71 8.58
CA GLY A 161 0.82 13.02 9.14
C GLY A 161 1.57 13.89 8.15
N LEU A 162 2.57 13.33 7.45
CA LEU A 162 3.32 14.03 6.41
C LEU A 162 2.39 14.50 5.28
N LEU A 163 1.57 13.60 4.72
CA LEU A 163 0.66 13.95 3.63
C LEU A 163 -0.43 14.93 4.10
N ALA A 164 -0.95 14.79 5.32
CA ALA A 164 -1.92 15.73 5.87
C ALA A 164 -1.31 17.13 6.04
N ALA A 165 -0.11 17.22 6.64
CA ALA A 165 0.61 18.48 6.79
C ALA A 165 0.94 19.11 5.43
N GLN A 166 1.40 18.31 4.46
CA GLN A 166 1.66 18.77 3.09
C GLN A 166 0.38 19.29 2.44
N SER A 167 -0.74 18.57 2.56
CA SER A 167 -2.01 19.00 1.98
C SER A 167 -2.48 20.35 2.55
N ALA A 168 -2.30 20.55 3.87
CA ALA A 168 -2.60 21.82 4.53
C ALA A 168 -1.66 22.95 4.06
N MET A 169 -0.37 22.65 3.89
CA MET A 169 0.62 23.62 3.41
C MET A 169 0.36 24.03 1.95
N LEU A 170 0.08 23.08 1.06
CA LEU A 170 -0.28 23.35 -0.33
C LEU A 170 -1.61 24.11 -0.43
N TYR A 171 -2.57 23.79 0.43
CA TYR A 171 -3.82 24.54 0.54
C TYR A 171 -3.55 25.99 0.94
N ALA A 172 -2.74 26.22 1.99
CA ALA A 172 -2.39 27.55 2.44
C ALA A 172 -1.60 28.35 1.36
N LEU A 173 -0.65 27.70 0.70
CA LEU A 173 0.16 28.29 -0.37
C LEU A 173 -0.71 28.72 -1.55
N GLY A 174 -1.53 27.80 -2.09
CA GLY A 174 -2.38 28.08 -3.24
C GLY A 174 -3.36 29.22 -2.96
N ASN A 175 -4.00 29.22 -1.79
CA ASN A 175 -4.90 30.31 -1.40
C ASN A 175 -4.16 31.65 -1.24
N SER A 176 -2.94 31.64 -0.69
CA SER A 176 -2.15 32.87 -0.53
C SER A 176 -1.73 33.44 -1.89
N ILE A 177 -1.27 32.61 -2.82
CA ILE A 177 -0.93 33.04 -4.19
C ILE A 177 -2.16 33.62 -4.89
N MET A 178 -3.30 32.92 -4.80
CA MET A 178 -4.56 33.38 -5.40
C MET A 178 -5.04 34.71 -4.81
N ARG A 179 -4.85 34.94 -3.50
CA ARG A 179 -5.28 36.20 -2.87
C ARG A 179 -4.32 37.36 -3.13
N ASP A 180 -3.03 37.11 -2.97
CA ASP A 180 -2.02 38.17 -2.85
C ASP A 180 -1.32 38.46 -4.19
N SER A 181 -1.29 37.50 -5.12
CA SER A 181 -0.63 37.61 -6.42
C SER A 181 -1.46 37.02 -7.59
N PRO A 182 -2.74 37.43 -7.77
CA PRO A 182 -3.67 36.79 -8.72
C PRO A 182 -3.30 36.90 -10.21
N ALA A 183 -2.36 37.79 -10.58
CA ALA A 183 -1.92 38.02 -11.95
C ALA A 183 -0.45 37.60 -12.21
N ASP A 184 0.22 36.98 -11.22
CA ASP A 184 1.63 36.60 -11.32
C ASP A 184 1.79 35.20 -11.93
N ALA A 185 1.79 35.14 -13.28
CA ALA A 185 1.92 33.88 -14.01
C ALA A 185 3.20 33.08 -13.67
N PRO A 186 4.40 33.69 -13.55
CA PRO A 186 5.59 33.00 -13.07
C PRO A 186 5.39 32.28 -11.73
N LEU A 187 4.72 32.92 -10.76
CA LEU A 187 4.48 32.34 -9.45
C LEU A 187 3.57 31.10 -9.52
N PHE A 188 2.52 31.14 -10.35
CA PHE A 188 1.66 29.97 -10.57
C PHE A 188 2.41 28.81 -11.23
N TRP A 189 3.31 29.08 -12.19
CA TRP A 189 4.15 28.04 -12.79
C TRP A 189 5.09 27.39 -11.77
N ILE A 190 5.74 28.18 -10.93
CA ILE A 190 6.60 27.68 -9.85
C ILE A 190 5.78 26.84 -8.87
N ALA A 191 4.60 27.31 -8.46
CA ALA A 191 3.71 26.58 -7.56
C ALA A 191 3.22 25.25 -8.18
N SER A 192 2.89 25.25 -9.46
CA SER A 192 2.52 24.05 -10.21
C SER A 192 3.63 23.00 -10.22
N VAL A 193 4.87 23.42 -10.54
CA VAL A 193 6.04 22.52 -10.50
C VAL A 193 6.25 21.97 -9.09
N LEU A 194 6.18 22.82 -8.07
CA LEU A 194 6.33 22.39 -6.68
C LEU A 194 5.26 21.37 -6.27
N CYS A 195 3.98 21.62 -6.61
CA CYS A 195 2.89 20.69 -6.32
C CYS A 195 3.10 19.33 -7.00
N LEU A 196 3.51 19.32 -8.27
CA LEU A 196 3.78 18.09 -9.01
C LEU A 196 4.98 17.34 -8.45
N LEU A 197 6.03 18.03 -8.02
CA LEU A 197 7.19 17.43 -7.36
C LEU A 197 6.81 16.80 -6.01
N CYS A 198 5.99 17.46 -5.20
CA CYS A 198 5.45 16.91 -3.96
C CYS A 198 4.68 15.61 -4.23
N VAL A 199 3.74 15.64 -5.17
CA VAL A 199 2.95 14.44 -5.52
C VAL A 199 3.84 13.32 -6.08
N ALA A 200 4.84 13.65 -6.91
CA ALA A 200 5.77 12.66 -7.45
C ALA A 200 6.62 12.01 -6.33
N ALA A 201 7.07 12.82 -5.36
CA ALA A 201 7.78 12.34 -4.18
C ALA A 201 6.89 11.41 -3.34
N ASP A 202 5.63 11.79 -3.10
CA ASP A 202 4.66 10.96 -2.38
C ASP A 202 4.48 9.60 -3.07
N ILE A 203 4.21 9.59 -4.37
CA ILE A 203 4.10 8.34 -5.15
C ILE A 203 5.39 7.51 -5.03
N GLY A 204 6.55 8.15 -5.01
CA GLY A 204 7.85 7.52 -4.75
C GLY A 204 7.91 6.85 -3.38
N VAL A 205 7.50 7.54 -2.31
CA VAL A 205 7.43 7.01 -0.95
C VAL A 205 6.54 5.76 -0.90
N PHE A 206 5.35 5.83 -1.50
CA PHE A 206 4.44 4.67 -1.56
C PHE A 206 5.04 3.49 -2.33
N ARG A 207 5.73 3.73 -3.45
CA ARG A 207 6.42 2.68 -4.22
C ARG A 207 7.53 2.02 -3.41
N VAL A 208 8.35 2.81 -2.72
CA VAL A 208 9.44 2.29 -1.87
C VAL A 208 8.87 1.47 -0.72
N ALA A 209 7.81 1.97 -0.06
CA ALA A 209 7.12 1.22 0.99
C ALA A 209 6.60 -0.14 0.48
N GLY A 210 5.98 -0.17 -0.71
CA GLY A 210 5.52 -1.41 -1.33
C GLY A 210 6.67 -2.40 -1.63
N ARG A 211 7.81 -1.91 -2.11
CA ARG A 211 9.00 -2.75 -2.37
C ARG A 211 9.64 -3.29 -1.09
N LEU A 212 9.72 -2.48 -0.04
CA LEU A 212 10.23 -2.92 1.26
C LEU A 212 9.39 -4.05 1.83
N ARG A 213 8.06 -3.94 1.70
CA ARG A 213 7.14 -5.01 2.11
C ARG A 213 7.36 -6.31 1.33
N ALA A 214 7.50 -6.23 0.02
CA ALA A 214 7.76 -7.42 -0.80
C ALA A 214 9.05 -8.13 -0.34
N ARG A 215 10.10 -7.37 -0.02
CA ARG A 215 11.34 -7.90 0.53
C ARG A 215 11.18 -8.49 1.94
N GLU A 216 10.42 -7.84 2.82
CA GLU A 216 10.15 -8.37 4.18
C GLU A 216 9.40 -9.70 4.10
N GLU A 217 8.44 -9.84 3.19
CA GLU A 217 7.69 -11.08 2.96
C GLU A 217 8.59 -12.19 2.37
N GLU A 218 9.46 -11.85 1.41
CA GLU A 218 10.45 -12.77 0.85
C GLU A 218 11.44 -13.25 1.92
N LEU A 219 11.93 -12.34 2.78
CA LEU A 219 12.82 -12.67 3.90
C LEU A 219 12.14 -13.57 4.93
N ARG A 220 10.87 -13.31 5.25
CA ARG A 220 10.10 -14.18 6.15
C ARG A 220 9.98 -15.60 5.59
N ARG A 221 9.63 -15.72 4.31
CA ARG A 221 9.55 -17.03 3.63
C ARG A 221 10.90 -17.73 3.57
N ALA A 222 11.98 -16.98 3.34
CA ALA A 222 13.33 -17.53 3.36
C ALA A 222 13.72 -18.07 4.75
N HIS A 223 13.38 -17.37 5.83
CA HIS A 223 13.60 -17.85 7.20
C HIS A 223 12.77 -19.10 7.52
N GLU A 224 11.49 -19.12 7.13
CA GLU A 224 10.62 -20.29 7.31
C GLU A 224 11.16 -21.52 6.57
N LEU A 225 11.63 -21.33 5.33
CA LEU A 225 12.24 -22.39 4.53
C LEU A 225 13.57 -22.87 5.13
N SER A 226 14.41 -21.95 5.60
CA SER A 226 15.67 -22.29 6.28
C SER A 226 15.42 -23.16 7.50
N ALA A 227 14.46 -22.76 8.35
CA ALA A 227 14.11 -23.54 9.53
C ALA A 227 13.59 -24.95 9.18
N ALA A 228 12.84 -25.08 8.09
CA ALA A 228 12.37 -26.39 7.60
C ALA A 228 13.52 -27.26 7.08
N VAL A 229 14.49 -26.67 6.37
CA VAL A 229 15.69 -27.38 5.91
C VAL A 229 16.55 -27.85 7.07
N ASP A 230 16.77 -27.00 8.09
CA ASP A 230 17.54 -27.35 9.27
C ASP A 230 16.91 -28.52 10.04
N GLU A 231 15.58 -28.52 10.18
CA GLU A 231 14.86 -29.62 10.81
C GLU A 231 14.92 -30.92 10.01
N LEU A 232 14.85 -30.86 8.68
CA LEU A 232 15.02 -32.03 7.81
C LEU A 232 16.45 -32.57 7.87
N ALA A 233 17.45 -31.71 7.86
CA ALA A 233 18.85 -32.09 7.99
C ALA A 233 19.13 -32.76 9.35
N ARG A 234 18.55 -32.23 10.43
CA ARG A 234 18.63 -32.83 11.77
C ARG A 234 17.97 -34.21 11.84
N ARG A 235 16.84 -34.42 11.14
CA ARG A 235 16.20 -35.74 11.08
C ARG A 235 17.04 -36.73 10.29
N ALA A 236 17.54 -36.32 9.14
CA ALA A 236 18.41 -37.16 8.32
C ALA A 236 19.69 -37.56 9.06
N SER A 237 20.30 -36.65 9.84
CA SER A 237 21.48 -36.99 10.64
C SER A 237 21.17 -38.04 11.71
N LEU A 238 20.04 -37.91 12.41
CA LEU A 238 19.61 -38.90 13.41
C LEU A 238 19.31 -40.27 12.78
N GLU A 239 18.68 -40.29 11.60
CA GLU A 239 18.44 -41.53 10.86
C GLU A 239 19.75 -42.18 10.41
N MET A 240 20.72 -41.40 9.89
CA MET A 240 22.04 -41.90 9.53
C MET A 240 22.83 -42.45 10.73
N GLU A 241 22.75 -41.81 11.89
CA GLU A 241 23.36 -42.32 13.12
C GLU A 241 22.75 -43.66 13.55
N ALA A 242 21.42 -43.79 13.49
CA ALA A 242 20.73 -45.05 13.79
C ALA A 242 21.07 -46.15 12.77
N GLU A 243 21.17 -45.81 11.49
CA GLU A 243 21.62 -46.75 10.45
C GLU A 243 23.08 -47.19 10.67
N ALA A 244 23.96 -46.28 11.07
CA ALA A 244 25.34 -46.60 11.39
C ALA A 244 25.44 -47.53 12.62
N GLU A 245 24.66 -47.28 13.68
CA GLU A 245 24.61 -48.13 14.87
C GLU A 245 24.08 -49.54 14.52
N THR A 246 22.99 -49.63 13.75
CA THR A 246 22.43 -50.92 13.32
C THR A 246 23.38 -51.69 12.39
N ALA A 247 24.11 -51.00 11.51
CA ALA A 247 25.14 -51.62 10.67
C ALA A 247 26.29 -52.20 11.50
N MET A 248 26.72 -51.49 12.56
CA MET A 248 27.76 -51.94 13.48
C MET A 248 27.30 -53.17 14.27
N LEU A 249 26.09 -53.15 14.83
CA LEU A 249 25.51 -54.31 15.53
C LEU A 249 25.40 -55.54 14.62
N ARG A 250 25.01 -55.35 13.36
CA ARG A 250 24.93 -56.45 12.37
C ARG A 250 26.31 -57.00 12.02
N HIS A 251 27.32 -56.15 11.92
CA HIS A 251 28.70 -56.56 11.69
C HIS A 251 29.22 -57.40 12.85
N ASP A 252 29.02 -56.96 14.09
CA ASP A 252 29.47 -57.67 15.29
C ASP A 252 28.76 -59.01 15.44
N ALA A 253 27.44 -59.06 15.21
CA ALA A 253 26.69 -60.30 15.19
C ALA A 253 27.23 -61.29 14.14
N ARG A 254 27.56 -60.81 12.93
CA ARG A 254 28.15 -61.65 11.88
C ARG A 254 29.51 -62.20 12.29
N ASN A 255 30.34 -61.40 12.95
CA ASN A 255 31.65 -61.84 13.46
C ASN A 255 31.49 -62.92 14.55
N HIS A 256 30.58 -62.73 15.52
CA HIS A 256 30.32 -63.73 16.54
C HIS A 256 29.83 -65.07 15.95
N VAL A 257 28.94 -65.02 14.96
CA VAL A 257 28.49 -66.23 14.24
C VAL A 257 29.64 -66.91 13.50
N GLN A 258 30.54 -66.14 12.88
CA GLN A 258 31.69 -66.68 12.16
C GLN A 258 32.71 -67.35 13.10
N VAL A 259 32.96 -66.76 14.27
CA VAL A 259 33.81 -67.36 15.31
C VAL A 259 33.21 -68.67 15.80
N LEU A 260 31.93 -68.68 16.18
CA LEU A 260 31.22 -69.91 16.59
C LEU A 260 31.29 -71.00 15.52
N ARG A 261 31.07 -70.64 14.26
CA ARG A 261 31.14 -71.56 13.14
C ARG A 261 32.54 -72.15 12.97
N SER A 262 33.60 -71.34 13.09
CA SER A 262 34.98 -71.82 12.99
C SER A 262 35.38 -72.79 14.11
N LEU A 263 34.92 -72.55 15.35
CA LEU A 263 35.17 -73.44 16.49
C LEU A 263 34.46 -74.79 16.33
N ILE A 264 33.22 -74.77 15.83
CA ILE A 264 32.45 -75.99 15.54
C ILE A 264 33.08 -76.78 14.37
N GLU A 265 33.43 -76.11 13.27
CA GLU A 265 34.07 -76.75 12.11
C GLU A 265 35.48 -77.28 12.44
N GLY A 266 36.19 -76.67 13.40
CA GLY A 266 37.48 -77.11 13.92
C GLY A 266 37.42 -78.31 14.90
N GLY A 267 36.23 -78.73 15.31
CA GLY A 267 36.03 -79.85 16.24
C GLY A 267 36.11 -79.48 17.73
N ASP A 268 36.26 -78.19 18.07
CA ASP A 268 36.40 -77.69 19.44
C ASP A 268 35.03 -77.32 20.05
N GLU A 269 34.13 -78.30 20.14
CA GLU A 269 32.76 -78.10 20.63
C GLU A 269 32.69 -77.60 22.09
N GLY A 270 33.70 -77.91 22.90
CA GLY A 270 33.81 -77.43 24.28
C GLY A 270 34.02 -75.91 24.32
N GLU A 271 34.98 -75.41 23.54
CA GLU A 271 35.31 -73.99 23.47
C GLU A 271 34.20 -73.19 22.78
N ALA A 272 33.53 -73.75 21.78
CA ALA A 272 32.33 -73.15 21.18
C ALA A 272 31.19 -72.94 22.19
N ARG A 273 30.94 -73.92 23.08
CA ARG A 273 29.92 -73.82 24.13
C ARG A 273 30.27 -72.79 25.20
N ASP A 274 31.55 -72.67 25.55
CA ASP A 274 32.00 -71.68 26.53
C ASP A 274 31.97 -70.26 25.94
N TYR A 275 32.35 -70.11 24.67
CA TYR A 275 32.19 -68.85 23.95
C TYR A 275 30.71 -68.43 23.83
N ALA A 276 29.80 -69.34 23.48
CA ALA A 276 28.36 -69.04 23.44
C ALA A 276 27.80 -68.65 24.81
N ARG A 277 28.22 -69.32 25.89
CA ARG A 277 27.79 -69.00 27.27
C ARG A 277 28.31 -67.66 27.73
N SER A 278 29.56 -67.32 27.44
CA SER A 278 30.14 -66.01 27.77
C SER A 278 29.48 -64.88 26.99
N LEU A 279 29.18 -65.09 25.70
CA LEU A 279 28.45 -64.12 24.89
C LEU A 279 27.03 -63.89 25.42
N ALA A 280 26.31 -64.95 25.80
CA ALA A 280 24.98 -64.86 26.39
C ALA A 280 24.99 -64.10 27.74
N ALA A 281 25.97 -64.39 28.60
CA ALA A 281 26.13 -63.70 29.88
C ALA A 281 26.48 -62.20 29.71
N ALA A 282 27.31 -61.86 28.72
CA ALA A 282 27.65 -60.48 28.40
C ALA A 282 26.43 -59.69 27.88
N TRP A 283 25.57 -60.34 27.09
CA TRP A 283 24.33 -59.74 26.57
C TRP A 283 23.31 -59.47 27.69
N ASP A 284 23.14 -60.42 28.61
CA ASP A 284 22.23 -60.33 29.76
C ASP A 284 22.63 -59.22 30.75
N LEU A 285 23.95 -59.01 30.93
CA LEU A 285 24.50 -57.91 31.72
C LEU A 285 24.31 -56.55 31.02
N GLY A 286 24.45 -56.50 29.70
CA GLY A 286 24.22 -55.31 28.89
C GLY A 286 22.75 -54.84 28.90
N GLU A 287 21.79 -55.77 28.94
CA GLU A 287 20.35 -55.46 28.99
C GLU A 287 19.89 -54.92 30.36
N LYS A 288 20.50 -55.40 31.45
CA LYS A 288 20.21 -54.91 32.81
C LYS A 288 20.78 -53.51 33.11
N GLY A 289 21.82 -53.08 32.39
CA GLY A 289 22.42 -51.76 32.55
C GLY A 289 21.75 -50.62 31.76
N ARG A 290 20.81 -50.92 30.84
CA ARG A 290 20.09 -49.93 30.03
C ARG A 290 18.65 -49.63 30.49
N ARG A 291 18.16 -50.30 31.53
CA ARG A 291 16.86 -50.00 32.19
C ARG A 291 17.06 -49.07 33.38
#